data_AF-A0A0T5ZRP4-F1
#
_entry.id   AF-A0A0T5ZRP4-F1
#
_cell.length_a   1.000
_cell.length_b   1.000
_cell.length_c   1.000
_cell.angle_alpha   90.00
_cell.angle_beta   90.00
_cell.angle_gamma   90.00
#
_symmetry.space_group_name_H-M   'P 1'
#
loop_
_entity.id
_entity.type
_entity.pdbx_description
1 polymer ?
#
loop_
_entity_poly.entity_id
_entity_poly.type
_entity_poly.pdbx_seq_one_letter_code
_entity_poly.pdbx_strand_id
1 'polypeptide(L)'
;MKRILPLVTALIAPLLFLSLVGVVAGSASEEEESRILIETATTPEDHIKIAEYYEKQAANMEDEAKFHSSLADSYKSRGKPLLGLAKHCADLSKRYKEAAEDYKAMAFLHKKIAQDMQKQ
;
A
#
# COMPACT_ATOMS: atom_id res chain seq x y z
N MET A 1 -58.77 33.88 -15.75
CA MET A 1 -58.65 34.44 -14.38
C MET A 1 -58.43 33.25 -13.45
N LYS A 2 -57.34 33.03 -12.72
CA LYS A 2 -56.33 33.90 -12.13
C LYS A 2 -55.02 33.11 -11.92
N ARG A 3 -53.91 33.74 -12.35
CA ARG A 3 -52.58 33.82 -11.71
C ARG A 3 -51.67 32.58 -11.68
N ILE A 4 -50.78 32.56 -12.66
CA ILE A 4 -49.44 31.95 -12.69
C ILE A 4 -48.40 33.01 -12.25
N LEU A 5 -47.52 32.70 -11.28
CA LEU A 5 -46.14 33.22 -11.09
C LEU A 5 -45.46 32.59 -9.84
N PRO A 6 -44.13 32.60 -9.67
CA PRO A 6 -43.17 31.69 -10.32
C PRO A 6 -42.18 31.03 -9.30
N LEU A 7 -41.39 30.08 -9.80
CA LEU A 7 -39.96 29.87 -9.52
C LEU A 7 -39.47 29.90 -8.05
N VAL A 8 -39.24 28.71 -7.48
CA VAL A 8 -38.08 28.49 -6.58
C VAL A 8 -37.43 27.17 -7.01
N THR A 9 -36.46 27.27 -7.91
CA THR A 9 -35.46 26.23 -8.16
C THR A 9 -34.55 26.14 -6.94
N ALA A 10 -34.91 25.30 -5.98
CA ALA A 10 -34.01 24.89 -4.92
C ALA A 10 -33.10 23.78 -5.45
N LEU A 11 -31.95 24.20 -5.97
CA LEU A 11 -30.81 23.36 -6.33
C LEU A 11 -30.27 22.69 -5.06
N ILE A 12 -30.72 21.47 -4.77
CA ILE A 12 -30.14 20.65 -3.69
C ILE A 12 -28.90 19.98 -4.28
N ALA A 13 -27.73 20.54 -3.97
CA ALA A 13 -26.42 19.94 -4.25
C ALA A 13 -26.33 18.57 -3.56
N PRO A 14 -25.99 17.47 -4.26
CA PRO A 14 -25.66 16.24 -3.58
C PRO A 14 -24.29 16.40 -2.94
N LEU A 15 -24.26 16.45 -1.60
CA LEU A 15 -23.07 16.19 -0.81
C LEU A 15 -22.59 14.76 -1.15
N LEU A 16 -21.57 14.68 -1.99
CA LEU A 16 -20.76 13.48 -2.18
C LEU A 16 -20.14 13.14 -0.81
N PHE A 17 -20.77 12.21 -0.11
CA PHE A 17 -20.12 11.47 0.97
C PHE A 17 -18.94 10.74 0.34
N LEU A 18 -17.76 11.32 0.55
CA LEU A 18 -16.47 10.71 0.30
C LEU A 18 -16.42 9.41 1.09
N SER A 19 -16.70 8.29 0.41
CA SER A 19 -16.54 6.96 0.97
C SER A 19 -15.08 6.80 1.35
N LEU A 20 -14.83 6.68 2.65
CA LEU A 20 -13.56 6.29 3.21
C LEU A 20 -13.30 4.83 2.78
N VAL A 21 -12.64 4.65 1.63
CA VAL A 21 -12.22 3.32 1.15
C VAL A 21 -11.06 2.86 2.00
N GLY A 22 -11.38 2.24 3.13
CA GLY A 22 -10.46 1.42 3.91
C GLY A 22 -10.42 0.00 3.33
N VAL A 23 -9.69 -0.19 2.24
CA VAL A 23 -9.18 -1.51 1.82
C VAL A 23 -7.77 -1.28 1.28
N VAL A 24 -6.76 -1.56 2.11
CA VAL A 24 -5.38 -1.75 1.64
C VAL A 24 -5.13 -3.24 1.50
N ALA A 25 -5.79 -3.85 0.52
CA ALA A 25 -5.33 -5.08 -0.09
C ALA A 25 -4.99 -4.69 -1.53
N GLY A 26 -3.73 -4.86 -1.94
CA GLY A 26 -3.36 -4.72 -3.35
C GLY A 26 -4.26 -5.65 -4.16
N SER A 27 -5.06 -5.11 -5.06
CA SER A 27 -5.92 -5.93 -5.90
C SER A 27 -5.05 -6.73 -6.87
N ALA A 28 -5.53 -7.89 -7.31
CA ALA A 28 -4.86 -8.67 -8.36
C ALA A 28 -4.58 -7.83 -9.63
N SER A 29 -5.37 -6.77 -9.87
CA SER A 29 -5.13 -5.81 -10.95
C SER A 29 -3.89 -4.93 -10.70
N GLU A 30 -3.63 -4.49 -9.47
CA GLU A 30 -2.46 -3.66 -9.16
C GLU A 30 -1.16 -4.46 -9.30
N GLU A 31 -1.15 -5.72 -8.88
CA GLU A 31 0.02 -6.60 -9.06
C GLU A 31 0.29 -6.86 -10.55
N GLU A 32 -0.75 -7.10 -11.35
CA GLU A 32 -0.60 -7.29 -12.80
C GLU A 32 -0.13 -6.01 -13.51
N GLU A 33 -0.69 -4.85 -13.17
CA GLU A 33 -0.25 -3.55 -13.69
C GLU A 33 1.21 -3.27 -13.35
N SER A 34 1.63 -3.56 -12.11
CA SER A 34 3.02 -3.40 -11.69
C SER A 34 3.97 -4.34 -12.43
N ARG A 35 3.55 -5.59 -12.71
CA ARG A 35 4.32 -6.55 -13.49
C ARG A 35 4.56 -6.03 -14.90
N ILE A 36 3.51 -5.58 -15.58
CA ILE A 36 3.61 -5.01 -16.92
C ILE A 36 4.55 -3.80 -16.93
N LEU A 37 4.42 -2.91 -15.93
CA LEU A 37 5.31 -1.75 -15.79
C LEU A 37 6.77 -2.18 -15.62
N ILE A 38 7.06 -3.16 -14.76
CA ILE A 38 8.42 -3.68 -14.52
C ILE A 38 9.01 -4.31 -15.79
N GLU A 39 8.21 -5.07 -16.54
CA GLU A 39 8.67 -5.78 -17.75
C GLU A 39 8.88 -4.85 -18.95
N THR A 40 8.22 -3.70 -18.98
CA THR A 40 8.19 -2.80 -20.15
C THR A 40 8.81 -1.41 -19.92
N ALA A 41 9.32 -1.12 -18.73
CA ALA A 41 9.91 0.18 -18.39
C ALA A 41 11.10 0.54 -19.30
N THR A 42 11.01 1.71 -19.94
CA THR A 42 12.05 2.22 -20.85
C THR A 42 12.39 3.69 -20.65
N THR A 43 11.66 4.38 -19.76
CA THR A 43 11.86 5.80 -19.47
C THR A 43 12.28 6.02 -18.01
N PRO A 44 12.95 7.15 -17.68
CA PRO A 44 13.20 7.52 -16.30
C PRO A 44 11.91 7.54 -15.46
N GLU A 45 10.82 8.05 -16.02
CA GLU A 45 9.52 8.15 -15.36
C GLU A 45 8.94 6.76 -15.03
N ASP A 46 9.11 5.77 -15.90
CA ASP A 46 8.69 4.39 -15.61
C ASP A 46 9.44 3.82 -14.40
N HIS A 47 10.77 4.03 -14.35
CA HIS A 47 11.56 3.57 -13.22
C HIS A 47 11.23 4.31 -11.92
N ILE A 48 10.82 5.58 -11.96
CA ILE A 48 10.29 6.26 -10.79
C ILE A 48 8.99 5.61 -10.31
N LYS A 49 8.05 5.29 -11.20
CA LYS A 49 6.81 4.59 -10.84
C LYS A 49 7.06 3.20 -10.26
N ILE A 50 8.04 2.45 -10.79
CA ILE A 50 8.43 1.16 -10.20
C ILE A 50 9.00 1.35 -8.79
N ALA A 51 9.80 2.39 -8.58
CA ALA A 51 10.31 2.69 -7.25
C ALA A 51 9.19 3.00 -6.25
N GLU A 52 8.19 3.80 -6.66
CA GLU A 52 7.01 4.10 -5.84
C GLU A 52 6.22 2.82 -5.49
N TYR A 53 6.06 1.90 -6.46
CA TYR A 53 5.46 0.59 -6.20
C TYR A 53 6.23 -0.18 -5.13
N TYR A 54 7.57 -0.29 -5.23
CA TYR A 54 8.35 -0.98 -4.21
C TYR A 54 8.37 -0.26 -2.86
N GLU A 55 8.28 1.07 -2.82
CA GLU A 55 8.09 1.81 -1.55
C GLU A 55 6.75 1.47 -0.89
N LYS A 56 5.67 1.34 -1.68
CA LYS A 56 4.39 0.85 -1.18
C LYS A 56 4.50 -0.57 -0.64
N GLN A 57 5.18 -1.47 -1.35
CA GLN A 57 5.38 -2.85 -0.89
C GLN A 57 6.21 -2.92 0.40
N ALA A 58 7.24 -2.07 0.52
CA ALA A 58 8.01 -1.95 1.76
C ALA A 58 7.12 -1.53 2.95
N ALA A 59 6.28 -0.52 2.76
CA ALA A 59 5.35 -0.06 3.80
C ALA A 59 4.35 -1.17 4.19
N ASN A 60 3.82 -1.91 3.22
CA ASN A 60 2.94 -3.06 3.48
C ASN A 60 3.65 -4.13 4.33
N MET A 61 4.91 -4.45 4.03
CA MET A 61 5.69 -5.41 4.82
C MET A 61 6.01 -4.89 6.23
N GLU A 62 6.25 -3.59 6.40
CA GLU A 62 6.39 -3.01 7.74
C GLU A 62 5.12 -3.13 8.58
N ASP A 63 3.95 -3.00 7.96
CA ASP A 63 2.67 -3.14 8.64
C ASP A 63 2.38 -4.61 9.00
N GLU A 64 2.68 -5.55 8.11
CA GLU A 64 2.66 -6.99 8.42
C GLU A 64 3.61 -7.34 9.57
N ALA A 65 4.81 -6.74 9.58
CA ALA A 65 5.76 -6.93 10.66
C ALA A 65 5.22 -6.44 12.02
N LYS A 66 4.56 -5.27 12.04
CA LYS A 66 3.92 -4.72 13.25
C LYS A 66 2.76 -5.60 13.71
N PHE A 67 1.92 -6.04 12.76
CA PHE A 67 0.79 -6.92 13.04
C PHE A 67 1.25 -8.22 13.70
N HIS A 68 2.23 -8.89 13.11
CA HIS A 68 2.78 -10.13 13.67
C HIS A 68 3.53 -9.93 14.99
N SER A 69 4.19 -8.78 15.18
CA SER A 69 4.78 -8.43 16.48
C SER A 69 3.70 -8.35 17.58
N SER A 70 2.59 -7.67 17.29
CA SER A 70 1.47 -7.54 18.23
C SER A 70 0.84 -8.91 18.57
N LEU A 71 0.70 -9.79 17.59
CA LEU A 71 0.23 -11.16 17.82
C LEU A 71 1.21 -11.96 18.70
N ALA A 72 2.51 -11.82 18.46
CA ALA A 72 3.53 -12.49 19.28
C ALA A 72 3.40 -12.09 20.76
N ASP A 73 3.24 -10.81 21.04
CA ASP A 73 3.07 -10.29 22.40
C ASP A 73 1.75 -10.78 23.04
N SER A 74 0.66 -10.78 22.27
CA SER A 74 -0.65 -11.29 22.70
C SER A 74 -0.64 -12.79 23.02
N TYR A 75 0.04 -13.61 22.22
CA TYR A 75 0.19 -15.04 22.51
C TYR A 75 1.12 -15.28 23.70
N LYS A 76 2.21 -14.52 23.81
CA LYS A 76 3.17 -14.63 24.90
C LYS A 76 2.54 -14.31 26.25
N SER A 77 1.72 -13.25 26.34
CA SER A 77 1.06 -12.82 27.59
C SER A 77 0.07 -13.85 28.14
N ARG A 78 -0.52 -14.67 27.26
CA ARG A 78 -1.44 -15.76 27.62
C ARG A 78 -0.74 -17.06 28.03
N GLY A 79 0.59 -17.14 27.91
CA GLY A 79 1.39 -18.27 28.37
C GLY A 79 1.13 -19.58 27.62
N LYS A 80 1.34 -20.71 28.30
CA LYS A 80 1.10 -22.05 27.70
C LYS A 80 -0.42 -22.27 27.50
N PRO A 81 -0.84 -22.87 26.38
CA PRO A 81 -0.05 -23.57 25.36
C PRO A 81 0.43 -22.71 24.18
N LEU A 82 0.23 -21.38 24.21
CA LEU A 82 0.36 -20.51 23.04
C LEU A 82 1.78 -20.01 22.75
N LEU A 83 2.77 -20.40 23.55
CA LEU A 83 4.16 -19.96 23.36
C LEU A 83 4.74 -20.36 21.99
N GLY A 84 4.29 -21.47 21.40
CA GLY A 84 4.68 -21.85 20.04
C GLY A 84 4.19 -20.85 18.98
N LEU A 85 2.94 -20.40 19.10
CA LEU A 85 2.39 -19.35 18.23
C LEU A 85 3.08 -18.00 18.47
N ALA A 86 3.39 -17.67 19.73
CA ALA A 86 4.16 -16.47 20.04
C ALA A 86 5.51 -16.44 19.31
N LYS A 87 6.26 -17.56 19.35
CA LYS A 87 7.52 -17.67 18.62
C LYS A 87 7.31 -17.58 17.11
N HIS A 88 6.32 -18.28 16.57
CA HIS A 88 6.04 -18.26 15.13
C HIS A 88 5.73 -16.84 14.63
N CYS A 89 4.88 -16.08 15.33
CA CYS A 89 4.58 -14.70 14.98
C CYS A 89 5.80 -13.78 15.14
N ALA A 90 6.65 -13.99 16.14
CA ALA A 90 7.89 -13.23 16.29
C ALA A 90 8.84 -13.48 15.10
N ASP A 91 8.97 -14.73 14.65
CA ASP A 91 9.78 -15.08 13.47
C ASP A 91 9.20 -14.45 12.19
N LEU A 92 7.87 -14.44 12.02
CA LEU A 92 7.21 -13.77 10.89
C LEU A 92 7.47 -12.26 10.91
N SER A 93 7.32 -11.60 12.06
CA SER A 93 7.61 -10.17 12.20
C SER A 93 9.04 -9.83 11.74
N LYS A 94 10.01 -10.67 12.10
CA LYS A 94 11.40 -10.51 11.64
C LYS A 94 11.51 -10.64 10.11
N ARG A 95 10.93 -11.68 9.52
CA ARG A 95 10.99 -11.91 8.06
C ARG A 95 10.34 -10.79 7.26
N TYR A 96 9.22 -10.24 7.75
CA TYR A 96 8.59 -9.11 7.10
C TYR A 96 9.42 -7.82 7.19
N LYS A 97 10.17 -7.61 8.29
CA LYS A 97 11.16 -6.51 8.34
C LYS A 97 12.27 -6.70 7.31
N GLU A 98 12.79 -7.91 7.17
CA GLU A 98 13.80 -8.23 6.15
C GLU A 98 13.24 -7.97 4.73
N ALA A 99 12.02 -8.42 4.44
CA ALA A 99 11.35 -8.15 3.17
C ALA A 99 11.10 -6.65 2.91
N ALA A 100 10.76 -5.87 3.95
CA ALA A 100 10.61 -4.42 3.82
C ALA A 100 11.92 -3.75 3.38
N GLU A 101 13.06 -4.17 3.94
CA GLU A 101 14.38 -3.65 3.55
C GLU A 101 14.76 -4.07 2.12
N ASP A 102 14.44 -5.30 1.70
CA ASP A 102 14.64 -5.75 0.33
C ASP A 102 13.84 -4.89 -0.67
N TYR A 103 12.57 -4.59 -0.37
CA TYR A 103 11.76 -3.71 -1.21
C TYR A 103 12.30 -2.28 -1.25
N LYS A 104 12.78 -1.72 -0.12
CA LYS A 104 13.45 -0.41 -0.12
C LYS A 104 14.70 -0.40 -0.99
N ALA A 105 15.49 -1.47 -0.96
CA ALA A 105 16.67 -1.61 -1.80
C ALA A 105 16.30 -1.62 -3.29
N MET A 106 15.22 -2.32 -3.66
CA MET A 106 14.72 -2.34 -5.03
C MET A 106 14.21 -0.97 -5.48
N ALA A 107 13.46 -0.25 -4.63
CA ALA A 107 13.05 1.12 -4.90
C ALA A 107 14.25 2.06 -5.14
N PHE A 108 15.28 1.95 -4.29
CA PHE A 108 16.51 2.73 -4.44
C PHE A 108 17.21 2.44 -5.77
N LEU A 109 17.32 1.18 -6.17
CA LEU A 109 17.95 0.79 -7.43
C LEU A 109 17.21 1.38 -8.64
N HIS A 110 15.88 1.36 -8.65
CA HIS A 110 15.10 1.97 -9.73
C HIS A 110 15.22 3.50 -9.78
N LYS A 111 15.25 4.18 -8.62
CA LYS A 111 15.54 5.62 -8.55
C LYS A 111 16.92 5.94 -9.13
N LYS A 112 17.91 5.10 -8.87
CA LYS A 112 19.26 5.25 -9.43
C LYS A 112 19.26 5.08 -10.95
N ILE A 113 18.56 4.08 -11.48
CA ILE A 113 18.42 3.89 -12.94
C ILE A 113 17.83 5.15 -13.59
N ALA A 114 16.72 5.68 -13.03
CA ALA A 114 16.10 6.90 -13.54
C ALA A 114 17.07 8.10 -13.55
N GLN A 115 17.83 8.30 -12.47
CA GLN A 115 18.84 9.35 -12.38
C GLN A 115 19.96 9.19 -13.40
N ASP A 116 20.40 7.97 -13.65
CA ASP A 116 21.51 7.69 -14.57
C ASP A 116 21.07 7.81 -16.04
N MET A 117 19.78 7.58 -16.35
CA MET A 117 19.19 7.86 -17.67
C MET A 117 19.03 9.36 -17.92
N GLN A 118 18.67 10.15 -16.91
CA GLN A 118 18.50 11.61 -17.04
C GLN A 118 19.82 12.37 -17.23
N LYS A 119 20.96 11.75 -16.92
CA LYS A 119 22.30 12.34 -17.09
C LYS A 119 22.91 12.08 -18.47
N GLN A 120 22.29 11.23 -19.28
CA GLN A 120 22.74 10.88 -20.64
C GLN A 120 22.12 11.84 -21.66
#